data_AF-A0A291IDY8-F1
#
_entry.id   AF-A0A291IDY8-F1
#
_cell.length_a   1.000
_cell.length_b   1.000
_cell.length_c   1.000
_cell.angle_alpha   90.00
_cell.angle_beta   90.00
_cell.angle_gamma   90.00
#
_symmetry.space_group_name_H-M   'P 1'
#
loop_
_entity.id
_entity.type
_entity.pdbx_description
1 polymer ?
#
loop_
_entity_poly.entity_id
_entity_poly.type
_entity_poly.pdbx_seq_one_letter_code
_entity_poly.pdbx_strand_id
1 'polypeptide(L)'
;MKKLLLTLLAVLLIIEEWLWDFLSACGHYLALWLRLESVERWLSRTSPPMALLAIAVPIMIVTPINLAALSLLVHGLLLQGILLELFAKLLGTLLVARVFSLTKPQLLTFTPIAFIYHTVSGWLRWAHAKIAETAIYRFAKQLKADVKAKIKAWLA
;
A
#
# COMPACT_ATOMS: atom_id res chain seq x y z
N MET A 1 23.33 5.17 -20.20
CA MET A 1 23.04 5.14 -18.75
C MET A 1 21.79 5.94 -18.36
N LYS A 2 21.67 7.23 -18.73
CA LYS A 2 20.48 8.06 -18.41
C LYS A 2 19.13 7.46 -18.88
N LYS A 3 19.08 6.90 -20.10
CA LYS A 3 17.87 6.25 -20.64
C LYS A 3 17.45 5.02 -19.83
N LEU A 4 18.39 4.12 -19.48
CA LEU A 4 18.13 2.92 -18.66
C LEU A 4 17.59 3.27 -17.27
N LEU A 5 18.19 4.27 -16.60
CA LEU A 5 17.71 4.75 -15.30
C LEU A 5 16.29 5.31 -15.38
N LEU A 6 15.98 6.07 -16.43
CA LEU A 6 14.63 6.59 -16.67
C LEU A 6 13.63 5.48 -16.96
N THR A 7 14.01 4.45 -17.72
CA THR A 7 13.15 3.28 -17.99
C THR A 7 12.89 2.49 -16.71
N LEU A 8 13.91 2.24 -15.89
CA LEU A 8 13.76 1.51 -14.64
C LEU A 8 12.90 2.29 -13.64
N LEU A 9 13.11 3.60 -13.54
CA LEU A 9 12.27 4.49 -12.74
C LEU A 9 10.83 4.50 -13.26
N ALA A 10 10.60 4.50 -14.58
CA ALA A 10 9.27 4.41 -15.16
C ALA A 10 8.55 3.12 -14.74
N VAL A 11 9.24 1.97 -14.87
CA VAL A 11 8.69 0.67 -14.47
C VAL A 11 8.37 0.66 -12.97
N LEU A 12 9.28 1.15 -12.13
CA LEU A 12 9.06 1.21 -10.69
C LEU A 12 7.84 2.07 -10.32
N LEU A 13 7.69 3.24 -10.95
CA LEU A 13 6.53 4.12 -10.70
C LEU A 13 5.21 3.52 -11.21
N ILE A 14 5.23 2.79 -12.33
CA ILE A 14 4.03 2.10 -12.83
C ILE A 14 3.60 1.01 -11.84
N ILE A 15 4.56 0.23 -11.33
CA ILE A 15 4.30 -0.80 -10.31
C ILE A 15 3.77 -0.14 -9.03
N GLU A 16 4.38 0.96 -8.60
CA GLU A 16 3.92 1.74 -7.44
C GLU A 16 2.46 2.20 -7.61
N GLU A 17 2.11 2.76 -8.76
CA GLU A 17 0.76 3.26 -9.02
C GLU A 17 -0.29 2.12 -9.04
N TRP A 18 0.07 0.96 -9.59
CA TRP A 18 -0.78 -0.24 -9.57
C TRP A 18 -0.92 -0.82 -8.18
N LEU A 19 0.18 -0.87 -7.43
CA LEU A 19 0.20 -1.40 -6.07
C LEU A 19 -0.68 -0.57 -5.14
N TRP A 20 -0.64 0.76 -5.25
CA TRP A 20 -1.52 1.63 -4.46
C TRP A 20 -3.00 1.48 -4.79
N ASP A 21 -3.36 1.35 -6.07
CA ASP A 21 -4.74 1.11 -6.47
C ASP A 21 -5.24 -0.24 -5.93
N PHE A 22 -4.42 -1.29 -6.05
CA PHE A 22 -4.73 -2.61 -5.52
C PHE A 22 -4.89 -2.59 -3.99
N LEU A 23 -3.94 -2.02 -3.25
CA LEU A 23 -4.00 -1.85 -1.80
C LEU A 23 -5.24 -1.07 -1.37
N SER A 24 -5.59 0.00 -2.10
CA SER A 24 -6.76 0.82 -1.79
C SER A 24 -8.06 0.04 -1.99
N ALA A 25 -8.17 -0.71 -3.09
CA ALA A 25 -9.32 -1.56 -3.37
C ALA A 25 -9.47 -2.67 -2.33
N CYS A 26 -8.40 -3.43 -2.09
CA CYS A 26 -8.38 -4.49 -1.07
C CYS A 26 -8.71 -3.94 0.31
N GLY A 27 -8.23 -2.74 0.65
CA GLY A 27 -8.45 -2.14 1.96
C GLY A 27 -9.92 -1.79 2.17
N HIS A 28 -10.56 -1.27 1.13
CA HIS A 28 -11.99 -0.99 1.14
C HIS A 28 -12.82 -2.27 1.28
N TYR A 29 -12.54 -3.30 0.47
CA TYR A 29 -13.27 -4.58 0.56
C TYR A 29 -13.06 -5.27 1.91
N LEU A 30 -11.83 -5.23 2.45
CA LEU A 30 -11.51 -5.79 3.76
C LEU A 30 -12.29 -5.07 4.87
N ALA A 31 -12.36 -3.74 4.81
CA ALA A 31 -13.11 -2.93 5.78
C ALA A 31 -14.61 -3.25 5.75
N LEU A 32 -15.19 -3.43 4.56
CA LEU A 32 -16.58 -3.85 4.40
C LEU A 32 -16.80 -5.27 4.95
N TRP A 33 -15.93 -6.21 4.57
CA TRP A 33 -16.07 -7.62 4.94
C TRP A 33 -15.96 -7.82 6.46
N LEU A 34 -15.05 -7.10 7.11
CA LEU A 34 -14.87 -7.14 8.56
C LEU A 34 -15.75 -6.13 9.32
N ARG A 35 -16.64 -5.40 8.62
CA ARG A 35 -17.53 -4.37 9.19
C ARG A 35 -16.79 -3.33 10.04
N LEU A 36 -15.59 -2.96 9.62
CA LEU A 36 -14.67 -2.07 10.35
C LEU A 36 -14.99 -0.58 10.21
N GLU A 37 -16.09 -0.20 9.56
CA GLU A 37 -16.44 1.20 9.31
C GLU A 37 -16.42 2.09 10.57
N SER A 38 -16.88 1.55 11.70
CA SER A 38 -16.86 2.26 12.99
C SER A 38 -15.43 2.50 13.48
N VAL A 39 -14.54 1.52 13.29
CA VAL A 39 -13.12 1.62 13.62
C VAL A 39 -12.44 2.62 12.70
N GLU A 40 -12.75 2.60 11.41
CA GLU A 40 -12.20 3.57 10.45
C GLU A 40 -12.62 5.01 10.77
N ARG A 41 -13.90 5.20 11.11
CA ARG A 41 -14.42 6.48 11.58
C ARG A 41 -13.73 6.93 12.86
N TRP A 42 -13.52 6.03 13.81
CA TRP A 42 -12.79 6.32 15.04
C TRP A 42 -11.33 6.70 14.76
N LEU A 43 -10.61 5.94 13.93
CA LEU A 43 -9.23 6.23 13.51
C LEU A 43 -9.12 7.61 12.85
N SER A 44 -10.06 7.96 11.98
CA SER A 44 -10.06 9.27 11.29
C SER A 44 -10.27 10.48 12.22
N ARG A 45 -10.77 10.27 13.44
CA ARG A 45 -11.08 11.30 14.43
C ARG A 45 -10.24 11.18 15.70
N THR A 46 -9.30 10.25 15.73
CA THR A 46 -8.49 9.98 16.90
C THR A 46 -7.49 11.10 17.17
N SER A 47 -6.90 11.12 18.36
CA SER A 47 -5.86 12.10 18.72
C SER A 47 -4.51 11.71 18.10
N PRO A 48 -3.58 12.67 17.88
CA PRO A 48 -2.24 12.37 17.35
C PRO A 48 -1.47 11.22 18.03
N PRO A 49 -1.38 11.13 19.38
CA PRO A 49 -0.69 10.00 20.01
C PRO A 49 -1.37 8.65 19.75
N MET A 50 -2.71 8.64 19.67
CA MET A 50 -3.48 7.42 19.43
C MET A 50 -3.34 6.97 17.97
N ALA A 51 -3.22 7.92 17.04
CA ALA A 51 -2.89 7.64 15.65
C ALA A 51 -1.53 6.95 15.50
N LEU A 52 -0.54 7.34 16.32
CA LEU A 52 0.78 6.71 16.33
C LEU A 52 0.72 5.29 16.89
N LEU A 53 -0.03 5.08 17.97
CA LEU A 53 -0.29 3.74 18.52
C LEU A 53 -1.07 2.84 17.55
N ALA A 54 -1.99 3.41 16.77
CA ALA A 54 -2.77 2.64 15.80
C ALA A 54 -1.88 1.96 14.74
N ILE A 55 -0.72 2.53 14.39
CA ILE A 55 0.24 1.91 13.46
C ILE A 55 0.82 0.59 14.02
N ALA A 56 0.87 0.44 15.35
CA ALA A 56 1.34 -0.79 15.98
C ALA A 56 0.33 -1.95 15.86
N VAL A 57 -0.96 -1.66 15.66
CA VAL A 57 -2.02 -2.68 15.58
C VAL A 57 -1.78 -3.66 14.41
N PRO A 58 -1.54 -3.21 13.16
CA PRO A 58 -1.14 -4.10 12.07
C PRO A 58 0.02 -5.03 12.41
N ILE A 59 1.05 -4.51 13.10
CA ILE A 59 2.23 -5.30 13.48
C ILE A 59 1.83 -6.40 14.46
N MET A 60 1.01 -6.08 15.47
CA MET A 60 0.51 -7.07 16.42
C MET A 60 -0.35 -8.17 15.77
N ILE A 61 -1.09 -7.85 14.70
CA ILE A 61 -1.89 -8.82 13.94
C ILE A 61 -1.00 -9.73 13.08
N VAL A 62 -0.01 -9.17 12.41
CA VAL A 62 0.84 -9.91 11.46
C VAL A 62 1.87 -10.78 12.17
N THR A 63 2.38 -10.35 13.32
CA THR A 63 3.40 -11.09 14.11
C THR A 63 3.00 -12.55 14.40
N PRO A 64 1.80 -12.86 14.96
CA PRO A 64 1.41 -14.25 15.19
C PRO A 64 1.26 -15.05 13.89
N ILE A 65 0.85 -14.41 12.79
CA ILE A 65 0.75 -15.06 11.47
C ILE A 65 2.14 -15.46 10.97
N ASN A 66 3.14 -14.57 11.11
CA ASN A 66 4.53 -14.88 10.75
C ASN A 66 5.10 -16.03 11.61
N LEU A 67 4.79 -16.07 12.91
CA LEU A 67 5.19 -17.18 13.78
C LEU A 67 4.52 -18.49 13.36
N ALA A 68 3.25 -18.45 12.97
CA ALA A 68 2.55 -19.61 12.42
C ALA A 68 3.18 -20.06 11.10
N ALA A 69 3.50 -19.13 10.20
CA ALA A 69 4.19 -19.42 8.94
C ALA A 69 5.55 -20.08 9.18
N LEU A 70 6.34 -19.53 10.10
CA LEU A 70 7.62 -20.12 10.51
C LEU A 70 7.46 -21.52 11.09
N SER A 71 6.46 -21.74 11.94
CA SER A 71 6.15 -23.06 12.49
C SER A 71 5.85 -24.07 11.38
N LEU A 72 5.02 -23.70 10.38
CA LEU A 72 4.74 -24.55 9.22
C LEU A 72 6.02 -24.92 8.46
N LEU A 73 6.92 -23.96 8.25
CA LEU A 73 8.20 -24.21 7.58
C LEU A 73 9.07 -25.19 8.37
N VAL A 74 9.16 -25.03 9.69
CA VAL A 74 9.96 -25.91 10.57
C VAL A 74 9.42 -27.35 10.58
N HIS A 75 8.09 -27.53 10.47
CA HIS A 75 7.47 -28.86 10.43
C HIS A 75 7.46 -29.50 9.01
N GLY A 76 8.16 -28.90 8.04
CA GLY A 76 8.27 -29.43 6.67
C GLY A 76 7.11 -29.07 5.73
N LEU A 77 6.14 -28.28 6.18
CA LEU A 77 5.03 -27.77 5.37
C LEU A 77 5.48 -26.52 4.59
N LEU A 78 6.47 -26.70 3.71
CA LEU A 78 7.14 -25.60 3.02
C LEU A 78 6.20 -24.75 2.18
N LEU A 79 5.32 -25.37 1.39
CA LEU A 79 4.39 -24.65 0.53
C LEU A 79 3.41 -23.81 1.36
N GLN A 80 2.81 -24.38 2.40
CA GLN A 80 1.87 -23.70 3.28
C GLN A 80 2.54 -22.56 4.03
N GLY A 81 3.76 -22.79 4.56
CA GLY A 81 4.53 -21.76 5.23
C GLY A 81 4.89 -20.59 4.32
N ILE A 82 5.33 -20.85 3.09
CA ILE A 82 5.64 -19.79 2.10
C ILE A 82 4.38 -19.01 1.73
N LEU A 83 3.27 -19.69 1.44
CA LEU A 83 2.01 -19.03 1.09
C LEU A 83 1.48 -18.19 2.25
N LEU A 84 1.58 -18.68 3.49
CA LEU A 84 1.14 -17.94 4.67
C LEU A 84 2.03 -16.72 4.94
N GLU A 85 3.35 -16.84 4.78
CA GLU A 85 4.30 -15.71 4.90
C GLU A 85 4.04 -14.64 3.83
N LEU A 86 3.77 -15.05 2.59
CA LEU A 86 3.43 -14.13 1.51
C LEU A 86 2.11 -13.40 1.81
N PHE A 87 1.09 -14.15 2.26
CA PHE A 87 -0.17 -13.59 2.71
C PHE A 87 0.01 -12.59 3.85
N ALA A 88 0.81 -12.94 4.86
CA ALA A 88 1.09 -12.10 6.02
C ALA A 88 1.75 -10.78 5.62
N LYS A 89 2.71 -10.80 4.68
CA LYS A 89 3.32 -9.59 4.12
C LYS A 89 2.32 -8.70 3.41
N LEU A 90 1.50 -9.27 2.52
CA LEU A 90 0.49 -8.52 1.78
C LEU A 90 -0.55 -7.92 2.73
N LEU A 91 -1.04 -8.71 3.70
CA LEU A 91 -1.97 -8.26 4.72
C LEU A 91 -1.37 -7.16 5.60
N GLY A 92 -0.10 -7.29 5.99
CA GLY A 92 0.60 -6.29 6.77
C GLY A 92 0.75 -4.96 6.02
N THR A 93 1.19 -5.00 4.76
CA THR A 93 1.27 -3.80 3.91
C THR A 93 -0.11 -3.16 3.76
N LEU A 94 -1.15 -3.97 3.55
CA LEU A 94 -2.53 -3.50 3.41
C LEU A 94 -3.03 -2.78 4.67
N LEU A 95 -2.90 -3.42 5.82
CA LEU A 95 -3.36 -2.87 7.10
C LEU A 95 -2.59 -1.60 7.48
N VAL A 96 -1.26 -1.59 7.32
CA VAL A 96 -0.44 -0.40 7.58
C VAL A 96 -0.83 0.74 6.64
N ALA A 97 -0.93 0.48 5.33
CA ALA A 97 -1.33 1.48 4.36
C ALA A 97 -2.71 2.07 4.69
N ARG A 98 -3.67 1.22 5.06
CA ARG A 98 -5.03 1.65 5.41
C ARG A 98 -5.05 2.51 6.68
N VAL A 99 -4.46 2.01 7.77
CA VAL A 99 -4.39 2.76 9.04
C VAL A 99 -3.69 4.09 8.82
N PHE A 100 -2.52 4.10 8.17
CA PHE A 100 -1.79 5.32 7.86
C PHE A 100 -2.63 6.29 7.03
N SER A 101 -3.36 5.81 6.01
CA SER A 101 -4.20 6.68 5.18
C SER A 101 -5.31 7.38 5.99
N LEU A 102 -5.89 6.67 6.96
CA LEU A 102 -6.96 7.18 7.82
C LEU A 102 -6.45 8.12 8.91
N THR A 103 -5.25 7.86 9.43
CA THR A 103 -4.63 8.64 10.51
C THR A 103 -3.62 9.68 10.01
N LYS A 104 -3.43 9.79 8.69
CA LYS A 104 -2.46 10.70 8.07
C LYS A 104 -2.59 12.14 8.57
N PRO A 105 -3.78 12.78 8.64
CA PRO A 105 -3.89 14.15 9.13
C PRO A 105 -3.32 14.30 10.55
N GLN A 106 -3.55 13.32 11.42
CA GLN A 106 -3.06 13.29 12.79
C GLN A 106 -1.55 13.01 12.85
N LEU A 107 -1.04 12.09 12.03
CA LEU A 107 0.38 11.75 12.02
C LEU A 107 1.25 12.90 11.50
N LEU A 108 0.72 13.68 10.55
CA LEU A 108 1.41 14.85 10.01
C LEU A 108 1.43 16.05 10.97
N THR A 109 0.78 15.97 12.14
CA THR A 109 1.00 16.98 13.19
C THR A 109 2.35 16.81 13.88
N PHE A 110 2.97 15.63 13.78
CA PHE A 110 4.33 15.41 14.28
C PHE A 110 5.34 15.91 13.25
N THR A 111 6.06 16.98 13.60
CA THR A 111 7.08 17.62 12.75
C THR A 111 8.04 16.65 12.03
N PRO A 112 8.66 15.65 12.69
CA PRO A 112 9.56 14.73 12.00
C PRO A 112 8.84 13.87 10.96
N ILE A 113 7.63 13.40 11.27
CA ILE A 113 6.83 12.59 10.35
C ILE A 113 6.42 13.43 9.13
N ALA A 114 5.96 14.66 9.37
CA ALA A 114 5.59 15.59 8.31
C ALA A 114 6.77 15.90 7.39
N PHE A 115 7.94 16.18 7.97
CA PHE A 115 9.15 16.46 7.20
C PHE A 115 9.53 15.30 6.27
N ILE A 116 9.59 14.08 6.81
CA ILE A 116 9.90 12.87 6.03
C ILE A 116 8.86 12.68 4.92
N TYR A 117 7.57 12.77 5.29
CA TYR A 117 6.48 12.57 4.35
C TYR A 117 6.53 13.56 3.18
N HIS A 118 6.70 14.86 3.46
CA HIS A 118 6.76 15.89 2.43
C HIS A 118 8.01 15.78 1.55
N THR A 119 9.16 15.41 2.13
CA THR A 119 10.41 15.21 1.40
C THR A 119 10.28 14.04 0.42
N VAL A 120 9.87 12.87 0.90
CA VAL A 120 9.70 11.67 0.07
C VAL A 120 8.62 11.90 -0.98
N SER A 121 7.48 12.48 -0.61
CA SER A 121 6.41 12.80 -1.56
C SER A 121 6.86 13.83 -2.60
N GLY A 122 7.73 14.76 -2.23
CA GLY A 122 8.33 15.72 -3.15
C GLY A 122 9.23 15.05 -4.18
N TRP A 123 10.10 14.14 -3.75
CA TRP A 123 10.93 13.35 -4.64
C TRP A 123 10.10 12.46 -5.56
N LEU A 124 9.05 11.84 -5.05
CA LEU A 124 8.13 11.03 -5.85
C LEU A 124 7.45 11.89 -6.92
N ARG A 125 6.90 13.05 -6.57
CA ARG A 125 6.31 13.98 -7.56
C ARG A 125 7.32 14.42 -8.61
N TRP A 126 8.55 14.71 -8.20
CA TRP A 126 9.63 15.05 -9.12
C TRP A 126 9.96 13.89 -10.07
N ALA A 127 10.01 12.65 -9.57
CA ALA A 127 10.23 11.46 -10.37
C ALA A 127 9.09 11.26 -11.39
N HIS A 128 7.84 11.37 -10.96
CA HIS A 128 6.68 11.32 -11.86
C HIS A 128 6.75 12.41 -12.95
N ALA A 129 7.05 13.66 -12.57
CA ALA A 129 7.18 14.77 -13.53
C ALA A 129 8.27 14.49 -14.58
N LYS A 130 9.41 13.93 -14.15
CA LYS A 130 10.54 13.63 -15.04
C LYS A 130 10.25 12.52 -16.04
N ILE A 131 9.36 11.59 -15.71
CA ILE A 131 9.04 10.44 -16.56
C ILE A 131 7.75 10.69 -17.35
N ALA A 132 6.92 11.66 -16.96
CA ALA A 132 5.68 12.01 -17.65
C ALA A 132 5.87 12.31 -19.15
N GLU A 133 7.03 12.83 -19.54
CA GLU A 133 7.37 13.10 -20.94
C GLU A 133 7.72 11.83 -21.75
N THR A 134 8.02 10.73 -21.07
CA THR A 134 8.43 9.46 -21.69
C THR A 134 7.23 8.75 -22.29
N ALA A 135 7.36 8.29 -23.54
CA ALA A 135 6.30 7.55 -24.24
C ALA A 135 5.83 6.31 -23.46
N ILE A 136 6.74 5.64 -22.73
CA ILE A 136 6.46 4.45 -21.92
C ILE A 136 5.43 4.74 -20.81
N TYR A 137 5.56 5.88 -20.12
CA TYR A 137 4.65 6.23 -19.02
C TYR A 137 3.27 6.64 -19.55
N ARG A 138 3.22 7.38 -20.66
CA ARG A 138 1.96 7.71 -21.34
C ARG A 138 1.23 6.45 -21.81
N PHE A 139 1.96 5.51 -22.42
CA PHE A 139 1.40 4.24 -22.87
C PHE A 139 0.89 3.39 -21.69
N ALA A 140 1.66 3.30 -20.59
CA ALA A 140 1.22 2.59 -19.39
C ALA A 140 -0.05 3.20 -18.77
N LYS A 141 -0.16 4.54 -18.75
CA LYS A 141 -1.35 5.24 -18.25
C LYS A 141 -2.58 4.99 -19.13
N GLN A 142 -2.40 4.94 -20.45
CA GLN A 142 -3.46 4.57 -21.40
C GLN A 142 -3.90 3.12 -21.22
N LEU A 143 -2.95 2.17 -21.16
CA LEU A 143 -3.23 0.76 -20.87
C LEU A 143 -4.03 0.57 -19.58
N LYS A 144 -3.64 1.28 -18.51
CA LYS A 144 -4.36 1.27 -17.24
C LYS A 144 -5.80 1.77 -17.39
N ALA A 145 -6.00 2.87 -18.12
CA ALA A 145 -7.33 3.41 -18.40
C ALA A 145 -8.20 2.43 -19.20
N ASP A 146 -7.63 1.80 -20.23
CA ASP A 146 -8.32 0.84 -21.09
C ASP A 146 -8.69 -0.44 -20.34
N VAL A 147 -7.79 -0.97 -19.52
CA VAL A 147 -8.06 -2.13 -18.66
C VAL A 147 -9.17 -1.81 -17.66
N LYS A 148 -9.12 -0.63 -17.02
CA LYS A 148 -10.16 -0.20 -16.08
C LYS A 148 -11.52 -0.03 -16.76
N ALA A 149 -11.54 0.50 -17.98
CA ALA A 149 -12.76 0.63 -18.78
C ALA A 149 -13.34 -0.74 -19.16
N LYS A 150 -12.49 -1.69 -19.59
CA LYS A 150 -12.90 -3.06 -19.93
C LYS A 150 -13.43 -3.83 -18.72
N ILE A 151 -12.75 -3.74 -17.57
CA ILE A 151 -13.22 -4.38 -16.34
C ILE A 151 -14.57 -3.81 -15.91
N LYS A 152 -14.74 -2.48 -15.98
CA LYS A 152 -16.02 -1.83 -15.65
C LYS A 152 -17.14 -2.24 -16.62
N ALA A 153 -16.83 -2.40 -17.91
CA ALA A 153 -17.80 -2.86 -18.91
C ALA A 153 -18.16 -4.34 -18.76
N TRP A 154 -17.29 -5.17 -18.19
CA TRP A 154 -17.55 -6.59 -17.92
C TRP A 154 -18.30 -6.82 -16.59
N LEU A 155 -18.22 -5.86 -15.67
CA LEU A 155 -18.92 -5.86 -14.37
C LEU A 155 -20.27 -5.13 -14.39
N ALA A 156 -20.67 -4.54 -15.52
CA ALA A 156 -21.97 -3.87 -15.73
C ALA A 156 -22.95 -4.84 -16.42
#